data_AF-A0A4Q3TER7-F1
#
_entry.id   AF-A0A4Q3TER7-F1
#
_cell.length_a   1.000
_cell.length_b   1.000
_cell.length_c   1.000
_cell.angle_alpha   90.00
_cell.angle_beta   90.00
_cell.angle_gamma   90.00
#
_symmetry.space_group_name_H-M   'P 1'
#
loop_
_entity.id
_entity.type
_entity.pdbx_description
1 polymer ?
#
loop_
_entity_poly.entity_id
_entity_poly.type
_entity_poly.pdbx_seq_one_letter_code
_entity_poly.pdbx_strand_id
1 'polypeptide(L)'
;MAIGVFDSGVGGLTVHRELVARFPERDFIYFADQANAPIGGKSGEQIVDLTRKGCETLFDAGASLVVLACNTASAVALRRLQQTWIPEQQARYGRPVNVLGIIVPTIEAGEDGGFVRVLASKADHRLLGVQAVGQHVAELSNSFAQMLEMGAVLEDVAGVIHVHPTLGEAFHEASLRALGHAIHI
;
A
#
# COMPACT_ATOMS: atom_id res chain seq x y z
N MET A 1 2.51 -19.90 15.83
CA MET A 1 2.99 -19.77 14.42
C MET A 1 2.95 -18.28 14.13
N ALA A 2 4.11 -17.65 13.93
CA ALA A 2 4.20 -16.20 13.88
C ALA A 2 3.86 -15.64 12.48
N ILE A 3 3.35 -14.41 12.46
CA ILE A 3 3.16 -13.60 11.26
C ILE A 3 4.34 -12.62 11.18
N GLY A 4 5.15 -12.77 10.14
CA GLY A 4 6.18 -11.82 9.79
C GLY A 4 5.57 -10.59 9.12
N VAL A 5 6.06 -9.40 9.43
CA VAL A 5 5.68 -8.16 8.76
C VAL A 5 6.96 -7.51 8.24
N PHE A 6 7.09 -7.42 6.92
CA PHE A 6 8.23 -6.84 6.24
C PHE A 6 7.93 -5.41 5.78
N ASP A 7 8.83 -4.49 6.10
CA ASP A 7 8.89 -3.19 5.44
C ASP A 7 10.35 -2.83 5.09
N SER A 8 10.52 -1.96 4.10
CA SER A 8 11.83 -1.38 3.80
C SER A 8 12.29 -0.36 4.83
N GLY A 9 11.42 0.09 5.74
CA GLY A 9 11.74 1.06 6.77
C GLY A 9 10.79 0.96 7.95
N VAL A 10 10.43 2.10 8.55
CA VAL A 10 9.47 2.17 9.67
C VAL A 10 8.04 2.47 9.24
N GLY A 11 7.80 2.77 7.95
CA GLY A 11 6.47 3.16 7.47
C GLY A 11 5.42 2.06 7.65
N GLY A 12 5.86 0.80 7.51
CA GLY A 12 5.05 -0.39 7.72
C GLY A 12 4.62 -0.62 9.16
N LEU A 13 5.12 0.14 10.15
CA LEU A 13 4.62 0.08 11.52
C LEU A 13 3.14 0.46 11.61
N THR A 14 2.65 1.29 10.68
CA THR A 14 1.22 1.61 10.56
C THR A 14 0.39 0.36 10.29
N VAL A 15 0.78 -0.44 9.31
CA VAL A 15 0.13 -1.73 8.99
C VAL A 15 0.29 -2.71 10.14
N HIS A 16 1.50 -2.82 10.71
CA HIS A 16 1.77 -3.70 11.83
C HIS A 16 0.87 -3.42 13.04
N ARG A 17 0.70 -2.14 13.39
CA ARG A 17 -0.16 -1.71 14.51
C ARG A 17 -1.60 -2.18 14.32
N GLU A 18 -2.15 -2.01 13.13
CA GLU A 18 -3.52 -2.44 12.83
C GLU A 18 -3.66 -3.97 12.81
N LEU A 19 -2.64 -4.69 12.37
CA LEU A 19 -2.61 -6.16 12.43
C LEU A 19 -2.60 -6.67 13.88
N VAL A 20 -1.76 -6.10 14.74
CA VAL A 20 -1.71 -6.45 16.17
C VAL A 20 -3.03 -6.15 16.86
N ALA A 21 -3.61 -4.98 16.60
CA ALA A 21 -4.90 -4.60 17.16
C ALA A 21 -6.03 -5.56 16.74
N ARG A 22 -6.01 -6.03 15.49
CA ARG A 22 -7.03 -6.94 14.95
C ARG A 22 -6.82 -8.40 15.32
N PHE A 23 -5.59 -8.81 15.59
CA PHE A 23 -5.23 -10.19 15.90
C PHE A 23 -4.35 -10.29 17.17
N PRO A 24 -4.87 -9.90 18.35
CA PRO A 24 -4.07 -9.79 19.57
C PRO A 24 -3.48 -11.12 20.07
N GLU A 25 -4.09 -12.25 19.70
CA GLU A 25 -3.67 -13.60 20.09
C GLU A 25 -2.59 -14.20 19.17
N ARG A 26 -2.10 -13.45 18.17
CA ARG A 26 -1.09 -13.93 17.22
C ARG A 26 0.28 -13.37 17.55
N ASP A 27 1.29 -14.22 17.44
CA ASP A 27 2.69 -13.78 17.50
C ASP A 27 3.06 -13.02 16.21
N PHE A 28 3.72 -11.89 16.35
CA PHE A 28 4.23 -11.10 15.23
C PHE A 28 5.74 -10.91 15.30
N ILE A 29 6.38 -10.92 14.14
CA ILE A 29 7.78 -10.57 13.97
C ILE A 29 7.84 -9.44 12.95
N TYR A 30 8.24 -8.24 13.38
CA TYR A 30 8.39 -7.10 12.48
C TYR A 30 9.85 -6.98 12.05
N PHE A 31 10.09 -6.90 10.74
CA PHE A 31 11.42 -6.66 10.18
C PHE A 31 11.39 -5.42 9.27
N ALA A 32 12.26 -4.47 9.60
CA ALA A 32 12.48 -3.24 8.86
C ALA A 32 13.89 -3.24 8.24
N ASP A 33 13.98 -3.30 6.92
CA ASP A 33 15.27 -3.29 6.21
C ASP A 33 15.82 -1.86 6.03
N GLN A 34 16.07 -1.18 7.15
CA GLN A 34 16.57 0.20 7.18
C GLN A 34 17.92 0.37 6.47
N ALA A 35 18.74 -0.68 6.43
CA ALA A 35 20.04 -0.64 5.77
C ALA A 35 19.92 -0.42 4.26
N ASN A 36 18.81 -0.82 3.65
CA ASN A 36 18.55 -0.68 2.22
C ASN A 36 17.49 0.38 1.89
N ALA A 37 16.96 1.08 2.90
CA ALA A 37 15.98 2.15 2.73
C ALA A 37 16.58 3.39 2.05
N PRO A 38 15.81 4.12 1.23
CA PRO A 38 14.52 3.74 0.63
C PRO A 38 14.73 2.78 -0.55
N ILE A 39 13.85 1.78 -0.68
CA ILE A 39 13.92 0.84 -1.82
C ILE A 39 13.25 1.37 -3.10
N GLY A 40 12.44 2.43 -3.01
CA GLY A 40 11.64 2.95 -4.12
C GLY A 40 12.43 3.44 -5.35
N GLY A 41 13.68 3.88 -5.15
CA GLY A 41 14.55 4.33 -6.25
C GLY A 41 15.44 3.24 -6.85
N LYS A 42 15.30 1.98 -6.41
CA LYS A 42 16.12 0.84 -6.87
C LYS A 42 15.49 0.16 -8.08
N SER A 43 16.27 -0.65 -8.81
CA SER A 43 15.75 -1.41 -9.94
C SER A 43 14.76 -2.49 -9.48
N GLY A 44 13.89 -2.94 -10.39
CA GLY A 44 12.92 -4.00 -10.10
C GLY A 44 13.59 -5.28 -9.58
N GLU A 45 14.70 -5.71 -10.19
CA GLU A 45 15.48 -6.87 -9.72
C GLU A 45 16.03 -6.67 -8.31
N GLN A 46 16.60 -5.49 -8.02
CA GLN A 46 17.11 -5.17 -6.68
C GLN A 46 15.99 -5.21 -5.64
N ILE A 47 14.81 -4.68 -5.97
CA ILE A 47 13.65 -4.70 -5.07
C ILE A 47 13.20 -6.14 -4.80
N VAL A 48 13.14 -6.99 -5.83
CA VAL A 48 12.80 -8.41 -5.68
C VAL A 48 13.80 -9.12 -4.78
N ASP A 49 15.09 -8.94 -5.02
CA ASP A 49 16.15 -9.59 -4.25
C ASP A 49 16.18 -9.15 -2.77
N LEU A 50 16.01 -7.85 -2.51
CA LEU A 50 15.93 -7.32 -1.15
C LEU A 50 14.69 -7.82 -0.43
N THR A 51 13.54 -7.80 -1.09
CA THR A 51 12.28 -8.32 -0.52
C THR A 51 12.40 -9.80 -0.20
N ARG A 52 13.00 -10.61 -1.10
CA ARG A 52 13.26 -12.02 -0.86
C ARG A 52 14.09 -12.23 0.40
N LYS A 53 15.23 -11.53 0.54
CA LYS A 53 16.11 -11.62 1.72
C LYS A 53 15.38 -11.24 3.01
N GLY A 54 14.51 -10.23 2.95
CA GLY A 54 13.66 -9.84 4.07
C GLY A 54 12.66 -10.93 4.46
N CYS A 55 12.01 -11.56 3.48
CA CYS A 55 11.14 -12.71 3.71
C CYS A 55 11.89 -13.91 4.30
N GLU A 56 13.09 -14.23 3.79
CA GLU A 56 13.95 -15.28 4.33
C GLU A 56 14.29 -15.03 5.81
N THR A 57 14.68 -13.80 6.13
CA THR A 57 14.97 -13.39 7.53
C THR A 57 13.78 -13.66 8.45
N LEU A 58 12.56 -13.33 8.00
CA LEU A 58 11.34 -13.56 8.77
C LEU A 58 10.97 -15.05 8.88
N PHE A 59 11.14 -15.81 7.80
CA PHE A 59 10.89 -17.26 7.81
C PHE A 59 11.87 -18.00 8.70
N ASP A 60 13.16 -17.64 8.65
CA ASP A 60 14.22 -18.16 9.51
C ASP A 60 13.94 -17.82 10.99
N ALA A 61 13.35 -16.65 11.26
CA ALA A 61 12.92 -16.24 12.60
C ALA A 61 11.64 -16.94 13.11
N GLY A 62 11.03 -17.82 12.32
CA GLY A 62 9.87 -18.60 12.76
C GLY A 62 8.52 -18.17 12.19
N ALA A 63 8.47 -17.18 11.29
CA ALA A 63 7.23 -16.82 10.61
C ALA A 63 6.81 -17.90 9.59
N SER A 64 5.50 -18.14 9.46
CA SER A 64 4.94 -18.97 8.38
C SER A 64 4.14 -18.15 7.37
N LEU A 65 3.83 -16.91 7.71
CA LEU A 65 3.20 -15.96 6.80
C LEU A 65 3.98 -14.66 6.90
N VAL A 66 4.39 -14.11 5.76
CA VAL A 66 5.00 -12.78 5.70
C VAL A 66 4.05 -11.81 5.02
N VAL A 67 3.73 -10.71 5.69
CA VAL A 67 2.96 -9.59 5.14
C VAL A 67 3.95 -8.51 4.69
N LEU A 68 3.95 -8.20 3.40
CA LEU A 68 4.72 -7.08 2.84
C LEU A 68 3.97 -5.77 3.11
N ALA A 69 4.28 -5.12 4.23
CA ALA A 69 3.72 -3.82 4.60
C ALA A 69 4.28 -2.67 3.74
N CYS A 70 5.38 -2.88 3.02
CA CYS A 70 5.89 -1.92 2.04
C CYS A 70 5.06 -1.94 0.76
N ASN A 71 4.52 -0.79 0.35
CA ASN A 71 3.83 -0.63 -0.94
C ASN A 71 4.73 -1.00 -2.12
N THR A 72 5.97 -0.51 -2.15
CA THR A 72 6.93 -0.80 -3.23
C THR A 72 7.24 -2.29 -3.33
N ALA A 73 7.51 -2.95 -2.20
CA ALA A 73 7.77 -4.40 -2.19
C ALA A 73 6.54 -5.19 -2.64
N SER A 74 5.35 -4.81 -2.17
CA SER A 74 4.08 -5.41 -2.59
C SER A 74 3.82 -5.24 -4.09
N ALA A 75 4.10 -4.07 -4.66
CA ALA A 75 3.84 -3.77 -6.07
C ALA A 75 4.82 -4.49 -7.00
N VAL A 76 6.11 -4.51 -6.65
CA VAL A 76 7.17 -4.93 -7.55
C VAL A 76 7.54 -6.41 -7.37
N ALA A 77 7.57 -6.90 -6.12
CA ALA A 77 8.16 -8.21 -5.81
C ALA A 77 7.12 -9.31 -5.60
N LEU A 78 5.96 -9.01 -5.00
CA LEU A 78 5.01 -10.02 -4.49
C LEU A 78 4.68 -11.11 -5.50
N ARG A 79 4.19 -10.72 -6.69
CA ARG A 79 3.73 -11.68 -7.70
C ARG A 79 4.84 -12.62 -8.15
N ARG A 80 6.04 -12.08 -8.39
CA ARG A 80 7.20 -12.88 -8.80
C ARG A 80 7.61 -13.83 -7.69
N LEU A 81 7.70 -13.36 -6.44
CA LEU A 81 8.03 -14.20 -5.30
C LEU A 81 7.02 -15.35 -5.11
N GLN A 82 5.72 -15.06 -5.20
CA GLN A 82 4.68 -16.08 -5.10
C GLN A 82 4.73 -17.12 -6.22
N GLN A 83 5.08 -16.72 -7.44
CA GLN A 83 5.09 -17.61 -8.60
C GLN A 83 6.38 -18.42 -8.75
N THR A 84 7.52 -17.82 -8.43
CA THR A 84 8.84 -18.41 -8.78
C THR A 84 9.67 -18.84 -7.57
N TRP A 85 9.33 -18.40 -6.36
CA TRP A 85 10.18 -18.63 -5.18
C TRP A 85 9.46 -19.40 -4.06
N ILE A 86 8.24 -18.99 -3.71
CA ILE A 86 7.44 -19.61 -2.63
C ILE A 86 7.13 -21.10 -2.84
N PRO A 87 6.84 -21.61 -4.06
CA PRO A 87 6.56 -23.02 -4.26
C PRO A 87 7.68 -23.95 -3.75
N GLU A 88 8.93 -23.49 -3.81
CA GLU A 88 10.11 -24.25 -3.37
C GLU A 88 10.40 -24.09 -1.87
N GLN A 89 9.87 -23.04 -1.22
CA GLN A 89 10.21 -22.73 0.17
C GLN A 89 9.50 -23.64 1.18
N GLN A 90 8.34 -24.20 0.83
CA GLN A 90 7.62 -25.12 1.73
C GLN A 90 8.47 -26.36 2.06
N ALA A 91 9.17 -26.90 1.05
CA ALA A 91 10.09 -28.02 1.24
C ALA A 91 11.31 -27.61 2.08
N ARG A 92 11.88 -26.43 1.84
CA ARG A 92 13.03 -25.91 2.58
C ARG A 92 12.75 -25.76 4.08
N TYR A 93 11.60 -25.20 4.43
CA TYR A 93 11.26 -24.89 5.82
C TYR A 93 10.50 -26.02 6.54
N GLY A 94 10.14 -27.09 5.85
CA GLY A 94 9.42 -28.24 6.42
C GLY A 94 8.03 -27.89 6.97
N ARG A 95 7.46 -26.75 6.56
CA ARG A 95 6.16 -26.25 6.99
C ARG A 95 5.55 -25.33 5.92
N PRO A 96 4.22 -25.12 5.93
CA PRO A 96 3.60 -24.15 5.05
C PRO A 96 4.18 -22.75 5.29
N VAL A 97 4.65 -22.12 4.20
CA VAL A 97 5.08 -20.73 4.19
C VAL A 97 4.38 -20.00 3.05
N ASN A 98 4.04 -18.73 3.28
CA ASN A 98 3.42 -17.89 2.24
C ASN A 98 3.77 -16.41 2.44
N VAL A 99 3.54 -15.61 1.39
CA VAL A 99 3.73 -14.15 1.40
C VAL A 99 2.44 -13.49 0.90
N LEU A 100 2.01 -12.44 1.58
CA LEU A 100 0.89 -11.58 1.17
C LEU A 100 1.36 -10.13 1.06
N GLY A 101 0.80 -9.38 0.12
CA GLY A 101 0.99 -7.93 0.05
C GLY A 101 -0.29 -7.19 0.42
N ILE A 102 -0.15 -5.89 0.66
CA ILE A 102 -1.25 -5.04 1.12
C ILE A 102 -2.08 -4.43 0.00
N ILE A 103 -1.60 -4.47 -1.25
CA ILE A 103 -2.27 -3.79 -2.38
C ILE A 103 -3.62 -4.42 -2.66
N VAL A 104 -3.69 -5.72 -2.92
CA VAL A 104 -4.96 -6.41 -3.25
C VAL A 104 -6.00 -6.28 -2.13
N PRO A 105 -5.68 -6.52 -0.84
CA PRO A 105 -6.64 -6.28 0.24
C PRO A 105 -7.13 -4.83 0.32
N THR A 106 -6.28 -3.85 0.00
CA THR A 106 -6.70 -2.44 -0.03
C THR A 106 -7.70 -2.18 -1.15
N ILE A 107 -7.56 -2.86 -2.30
CA ILE A 107 -8.50 -2.78 -3.43
C ILE A 107 -9.83 -3.42 -3.05
N GLU A 108 -9.79 -4.63 -2.50
CA GLU A 108 -10.97 -5.40 -2.08
C GLU A 108 -11.76 -4.71 -0.95
N ALA A 109 -11.09 -3.90 -0.13
CA ALA A 109 -11.75 -3.13 0.94
C ALA A 109 -12.55 -1.92 0.44
N GLY A 110 -12.40 -1.51 -0.82
CA GLY A 110 -13.27 -0.49 -1.42
C GLY A 110 -14.67 -1.06 -1.64
N GLU A 111 -15.72 -0.35 -1.21
CA GLU A 111 -17.10 -0.85 -1.18
C GLU A 111 -17.62 -1.36 -2.56
N ASP A 112 -17.02 -0.88 -3.67
CA ASP A 112 -17.27 -1.34 -5.05
C ASP A 112 -15.99 -1.83 -5.79
N GLY A 113 -14.95 -2.24 -5.06
CA GLY A 113 -13.68 -2.72 -5.63
C GLY A 113 -12.67 -1.64 -6.02
N GLY A 114 -12.75 -0.46 -5.39
CA GLY A 114 -11.83 0.66 -5.61
C GLY A 114 -11.88 1.76 -4.57
N PHE A 115 -10.90 2.66 -4.59
CA PHE A 115 -10.81 3.86 -3.74
C PHE A 115 -9.96 4.96 -4.41
N VAL A 116 -10.13 6.20 -3.95
CA VAL A 116 -9.20 7.32 -4.20
C VAL A 116 -8.71 7.85 -2.85
N ARG A 117 -7.40 8.05 -2.73
CA ARG A 117 -6.73 8.62 -1.55
C ARG A 117 -5.84 9.75 -2.01
N VAL A 118 -5.95 10.89 -1.34
CA VAL A 118 -5.11 12.06 -1.59
C VAL A 118 -4.06 12.22 -0.50
N LEU A 119 -2.88 12.68 -0.88
CA LEU A 119 -1.82 13.12 0.02
C LEU A 119 -1.67 14.62 -0.19
N ALA A 120 -1.74 15.39 0.90
CA ALA A 120 -1.60 16.83 0.85
C ALA A 120 -0.70 17.34 1.98
N SER A 121 -0.08 18.49 1.74
CA SER A 121 0.70 19.21 2.74
C SER A 121 -0.23 19.76 3.82
N LYS A 122 0.13 19.58 5.08
CA LYS A 122 -0.65 20.11 6.22
C LYS A 122 -0.54 21.65 6.34
N ALA A 123 0.52 22.24 5.81
CA ALA A 123 0.79 23.67 5.99
C ALA A 123 -0.04 24.55 5.06
N ASP A 124 -0.27 24.09 3.83
CA ASP A 124 -0.84 24.87 2.72
C ASP A 124 -1.83 24.06 1.86
N HIS A 125 -2.18 22.84 2.27
CA HIS A 125 -3.13 21.94 1.57
C HIS A 125 -2.72 21.59 0.14
N ARG A 126 -1.48 21.85 -0.26
CA ARG A 126 -0.97 21.49 -1.58
C ARG A 126 -1.09 19.99 -1.81
N LEU A 127 -1.67 19.59 -2.93
CA LEU A 127 -1.76 18.20 -3.35
C LEU A 127 -0.35 17.67 -3.69
N LEU A 128 0.07 16.63 -2.98
CA LEU A 128 1.39 16.00 -3.11
C LEU A 128 1.33 14.66 -3.84
N GLY A 129 0.17 14.00 -3.82
CA GLY A 129 0.00 12.73 -4.51
C GLY A 129 -1.44 12.23 -4.46
N VAL A 130 -1.75 11.33 -5.38
CA VAL A 130 -3.02 10.60 -5.41
C VAL A 130 -2.69 9.12 -5.54
N GLN A 131 -3.32 8.30 -4.71
CA GLN A 131 -3.35 6.86 -4.85
C GLN A 131 -4.80 6.47 -5.16
N ALA A 132 -5.02 5.86 -6.32
CA ALA A 132 -6.35 5.41 -6.69
C ALA A 132 -6.28 3.99 -7.25
N VAL A 133 -7.30 3.19 -6.95
CA VAL A 133 -7.50 1.88 -7.57
C VAL A 133 -8.98 1.67 -7.82
N GLY A 134 -9.35 0.94 -8.87
CA GLY A 134 -10.73 0.59 -9.17
C GLY A 134 -10.95 0.31 -10.65
N GLN A 135 -12.08 -0.32 -10.97
CA GLN A 135 -12.55 -0.36 -12.34
C GLN A 135 -12.77 1.08 -12.83
N HIS A 136 -12.20 1.44 -13.99
CA HIS A 136 -12.24 2.79 -14.57
C HIS A 136 -11.35 3.88 -13.93
N VAL A 137 -10.40 3.53 -13.05
CA VAL A 137 -9.43 4.52 -12.50
C VAL A 137 -8.65 5.28 -13.59
N ALA A 138 -8.47 4.66 -14.76
CA ALA A 138 -7.82 5.29 -15.91
C ALA A 138 -8.55 6.57 -16.37
N GLU A 139 -9.88 6.61 -16.27
CA GLU A 139 -10.71 7.79 -16.63
C GLU A 139 -10.43 8.98 -15.70
N LEU A 140 -9.91 8.74 -14.49
CA LEU A 140 -9.57 9.77 -13.50
C LEU A 140 -8.11 10.22 -13.58
N SER A 141 -7.25 9.42 -14.22
CA SER A 141 -5.80 9.62 -14.22
C SER A 141 -5.37 10.98 -14.77
N ASN A 142 -6.07 11.49 -15.80
CA ASN A 142 -5.79 12.79 -16.38
C ASN A 142 -6.09 13.93 -15.40
N SER A 143 -7.17 13.84 -14.63
CA SER A 143 -7.50 14.83 -13.60
C SER A 143 -6.46 14.83 -12.48
N PHE A 144 -6.03 13.64 -12.02
CA PHE A 144 -4.97 13.52 -11.01
C PHE A 144 -3.67 14.16 -11.48
N ALA A 145 -3.23 13.85 -12.70
CA ALA A 145 -2.02 14.39 -13.28
C ALA A 145 -2.09 15.91 -13.42
N GLN A 146 -3.18 16.45 -13.99
CA GLN A 146 -3.35 17.89 -14.16
C GLN A 146 -3.30 18.64 -12.83
N MET A 147 -4.02 18.16 -11.80
CA MET A 147 -4.04 18.82 -10.49
C MET A 147 -2.67 18.80 -9.80
N LEU A 148 -1.92 17.70 -9.94
CA LEU A 148 -0.55 17.60 -9.41
C LEU A 148 0.41 18.56 -10.14
N GLU A 149 0.38 18.59 -11.46
CA GLU A 149 1.23 19.45 -12.30
C GLU A 149 0.93 20.95 -12.06
N MET A 150 -0.35 21.30 -11.86
CA MET A 150 -0.75 22.66 -11.52
C MET A 150 -0.35 23.07 -10.09
N GLY A 151 0.07 22.12 -9.25
CA GLY A 151 0.34 22.36 -7.84
C GLY A 151 -0.93 22.77 -7.07
N ALA A 152 -2.07 22.22 -7.47
CA ALA A 152 -3.38 22.52 -6.90
C ALA A 152 -3.42 22.25 -5.39
N VAL A 153 -4.25 23.00 -4.67
CA VAL A 153 -4.58 22.71 -3.26
C VAL A 153 -5.86 21.87 -3.16
N LEU A 154 -6.11 21.26 -2.01
CA LEU A 154 -7.30 20.43 -1.80
C LEU A 154 -8.60 21.19 -2.09
N GLU A 155 -8.66 22.49 -1.82
CA GLU A 155 -9.80 23.36 -2.08
C GLU A 155 -10.07 23.52 -3.57
N ASP A 156 -9.04 23.55 -4.41
CA ASP A 156 -9.21 23.61 -5.87
C ASP A 156 -9.93 22.34 -6.35
N VAL A 157 -9.51 21.18 -5.86
CA VAL A 157 -10.12 19.89 -6.21
C VAL A 157 -11.53 19.76 -5.64
N ALA A 158 -11.74 20.17 -4.39
CA ALA A 158 -13.05 20.17 -3.76
C ALA A 158 -14.03 21.17 -4.40
N GLY A 159 -13.52 22.26 -5.00
CA GLY A 159 -14.34 23.26 -5.70
C GLY A 159 -14.70 22.90 -7.14
N VAL A 160 -14.05 21.88 -7.73
CA VAL A 160 -14.35 21.43 -9.10
C VAL A 160 -15.75 20.80 -9.14
N ILE A 161 -16.58 21.34 -10.03
CA ILE A 161 -17.89 20.76 -10.33
C ILE A 161 -17.64 19.54 -11.24
N HIS A 162 -17.78 18.35 -10.66
CA HIS A 162 -17.83 17.11 -11.42
C HIS A 162 -19.22 16.95 -12.02
N VAL A 163 -19.30 16.58 -13.30
CA VAL A 163 -20.59 16.33 -13.95
C VAL A 163 -21.16 15.05 -13.35
N HIS A 164 -22.27 15.13 -12.62
CA HIS A 164 -22.92 13.95 -12.04
C HIS A 164 -23.78 13.20 -13.09
N PRO A 165 -23.85 11.85 -13.08
CA PRO A 165 -23.08 10.91 -12.25
C PRO A 165 -21.81 10.45 -12.97
N THR A 166 -20.64 10.85 -12.47
CA THR A 166 -19.35 10.37 -12.98
C THR A 166 -18.40 10.01 -11.83
N LEU A 167 -17.47 9.10 -12.11
CA LEU A 167 -16.42 8.68 -11.18
C LEU A 167 -15.51 9.82 -10.70
N GLY A 168 -15.57 11.00 -11.33
CA GLY A 168 -14.81 12.18 -10.92
C GLY A 168 -15.07 12.61 -9.48
N GLU A 169 -16.26 12.31 -8.97
CA GLU A 169 -16.69 12.63 -7.61
C GLU A 169 -15.82 11.95 -6.54
N ALA A 170 -15.24 10.78 -6.83
CA ALA A 170 -14.36 10.10 -5.87
C ALA A 170 -13.11 10.94 -5.52
N PHE A 171 -12.61 11.76 -6.45
CA PHE A 171 -11.47 12.64 -6.18
C PHE A 171 -11.86 13.86 -5.34
N HIS A 172 -13.03 14.43 -5.66
CA HIS A 172 -13.65 15.50 -4.89
C HIS A 172 -13.93 15.05 -3.46
N GLU A 173 -14.56 13.88 -3.29
CA GLU A 173 -14.86 13.30 -1.99
C GLU A 173 -13.58 13.01 -1.19
N ALA A 174 -12.55 12.45 -1.82
CA ALA A 174 -11.26 12.24 -1.16
C ALA A 174 -10.65 13.56 -0.68
N SER A 175 -10.79 14.65 -1.44
CA SER A 175 -10.25 15.97 -1.11
C SER A 175 -11.03 16.66 0.01
N LEU A 176 -12.36 16.60 -0.05
CA LEU A 176 -13.24 17.07 1.02
C LEU A 176 -12.97 16.33 2.34
N ARG A 177 -12.81 15.00 2.28
CA ARG A 177 -12.45 14.20 3.46
C ARG A 177 -11.10 14.62 4.03
N ALA A 178 -10.11 14.91 3.18
CA ALA A 178 -8.80 15.38 3.61
C ALA A 178 -8.84 16.77 4.27
N LEU A 179 -9.78 17.63 3.85
CA LEU A 179 -10.09 18.92 4.51
C LEU A 179 -10.85 18.77 5.83
N GLY A 180 -11.22 17.55 6.23
CA GLY A 180 -12.00 17.29 7.45
C GLY A 180 -13.49 17.55 7.27
N HIS A 181 -13.99 17.65 6.03
CA HIS A 181 -15.41 17.77 5.78
C HIS A 181 -16.03 16.37 5.86
N ALA A 182 -17.10 16.23 6.65
CA ALA A 182 -17.88 15.01 6.70
C ALA A 182 -18.82 14.98 5.49
N ILE A 183 -18.68 13.97 4.63
CA ILE A 183 -19.48 13.88 3.39
C ILE A 183 -20.57 12.81 3.51
N HIS A 184 -20.45 11.90 4.48
CA HIS A 184 -21.49 10.93 4.80
C HIS A 184 -21.56 10.73 6.32
N ILE A 185 -22.73 11.03 6.91
CA ILE A 185 -23.20 10.45 8.18
C ILE A 185 -24.01 9.22 7.82
#